data_AF-X1DGM5-F1
#
_entry.id   AF-X1DGM5-F1
#
_cell.length_a   1.000
_cell.length_b   1.000
_cell.length_c   1.000
_cell.angle_alpha   90.00
_cell.angle_beta   90.00
_cell.angle_gamma   90.00
#
_symmetry.space_group_name_H-M   'P 1'
#
loop_
_entity.id
_entity.type
_entity.pdbx_description
1 polymer ?
#
loop_
_entity_poly.entity_id
_entity_poly.type
_entity_poly.pdbx_seq_one_letter_code
_entity_poly.pdbx_strand_id
1 'polypeptide(L)'
;MYQVIAEVLSNKNITLNYFKIILNAPEICQDAQPGQFVHIKVTAGSAFLLRRPFSIHNTEDEKLEILYQVVGKGTDLLSKKEKSEKLDLLGPLGQGFELKENFGKVILVAGGIGVAPLYFLAKRLLNHDSKISGQTPPKSRRPKITLFLGAQTRKQILCAQDFKNLGVTVKIATEDGSWGYKGLVSDFLAEALLRYSKP
;
A
#
# COMPACT_ATOMS: atom_id res chain seq x y z
N MET A 1 18.46 6.42 -5.77
CA MET A 1 17.37 6.84 -6.67
C MET A 1 17.70 6.33 -8.06
N TYR A 2 16.79 5.63 -8.70
CA TYR A 2 16.97 5.04 -10.03
C TYR A 2 15.94 5.62 -10.99
N GLN A 3 16.34 5.77 -12.25
CA GLN A 3 15.40 5.94 -13.36
C GLN A 3 15.48 4.67 -14.22
N VAL A 4 14.37 3.96 -14.35
CA VAL A 4 14.33 2.65 -15.02
C VAL A 4 13.14 2.57 -15.97
N ILE A 5 13.30 1.78 -17.03
CA ILE A 5 12.20 1.40 -17.91
C ILE A 5 11.69 0.03 -17.44
N ALA A 6 10.56 0.01 -16.74
CA ALA A 6 9.98 -1.23 -16.23
C ALA A 6 8.94 -1.78 -17.20
N GLU A 7 8.90 -3.10 -17.31
CA GLU A 7 7.86 -3.82 -18.03
C GLU A 7 6.62 -4.00 -17.15
N VAL A 8 5.43 -3.79 -17.73
CA VAL A 8 4.16 -4.11 -17.10
C VAL A 8 3.95 -5.62 -17.11
N LEU A 9 3.95 -6.23 -15.92
CA LEU A 9 3.67 -7.65 -15.75
C LEU A 9 2.17 -7.93 -15.71
N SER A 10 1.40 -7.03 -15.07
CA SER A 10 -0.06 -7.04 -15.09
C SER A 10 -0.63 -5.69 -14.65
N ASN A 11 -1.82 -5.34 -15.12
CA ASN A 11 -2.58 -4.18 -14.66
C ASN A 11 -4.05 -4.57 -14.61
N LYS A 12 -4.62 -4.63 -13.40
CA LYS A 12 -5.96 -5.18 -13.19
C LYS A 12 -6.86 -4.19 -12.48
N ASN A 13 -8.08 -4.04 -12.96
CA ASN A 13 -9.14 -3.40 -12.20
C ASN A 13 -9.48 -4.28 -10.99
N ILE A 14 -9.42 -3.70 -9.80
CA ILE A 14 -9.74 -4.40 -8.55
C ILE A 14 -11.22 -4.20 -8.21
N THR A 15 -11.69 -2.97 -8.31
CA THR A 15 -13.08 -2.57 -8.07
C THR A 15 -13.25 -1.12 -8.53
N LEU A 16 -14.44 -0.74 -9.00
CA LEU A 16 -14.76 0.63 -9.41
C LEU A 16 -13.66 1.23 -10.29
N ASN A 17 -13.02 2.31 -9.84
CA ASN A 17 -11.92 2.99 -10.49
C ASN A 17 -10.55 2.71 -9.84
N TYR A 18 -10.41 1.64 -9.04
CA TYR A 18 -9.16 1.23 -8.41
C TYR A 18 -8.49 0.11 -9.21
N PHE A 19 -7.18 0.26 -9.42
CA PHE A 19 -6.37 -0.66 -10.20
C PHE A 19 -5.11 -1.05 -9.44
N LYS A 20 -4.64 -2.28 -9.68
CA LYS A 20 -3.33 -2.74 -9.24
C LYS A 20 -2.46 -3.04 -10.46
N ILE A 21 -1.33 -2.35 -10.57
CA ILE A 21 -0.31 -2.61 -11.58
C ILE A 21 0.91 -3.25 -10.92
N ILE A 22 1.47 -4.26 -11.60
CA ILE A 22 2.69 -4.96 -11.20
C ILE A 22 3.72 -4.71 -12.30
N LEU A 23 4.90 -4.24 -11.91
CA LEU A 23 5.97 -3.82 -12.79
C LEU A 23 7.24 -4.61 -12.46
N ASN A 24 8.03 -4.95 -13.48
CA ASN A 24 9.36 -5.52 -13.30
C ASN A 24 10.38 -4.39 -13.10
N ALA A 25 10.83 -4.16 -11.87
CA ALA A 25 11.70 -3.03 -11.50
C ALA A 25 12.69 -3.41 -10.38
N PRO A 26 13.64 -4.31 -10.65
CA PRO A 26 14.51 -4.89 -9.62
C PRO A 26 15.30 -3.86 -8.82
N GLU A 27 15.86 -2.84 -9.48
CA GLU A 27 16.67 -1.80 -8.83
C GLU A 27 15.85 -0.96 -7.85
N ILE A 28 14.59 -0.68 -8.19
CA ILE A 28 13.68 0.03 -7.28
C ILE A 28 13.31 -0.88 -6.11
N CYS A 29 13.00 -2.15 -6.37
CA CYS A 29 12.56 -3.10 -5.35
C CYS A 29 13.63 -3.40 -4.30
N GLN A 30 14.89 -3.44 -4.70
CA GLN A 30 16.03 -3.70 -3.82
C GLN A 30 16.13 -2.68 -2.67
N ASP A 31 15.91 -1.40 -2.98
CA ASP A 31 16.11 -0.30 -2.02
C ASP A 31 14.80 0.20 -1.39
N ALA A 32 13.64 -0.12 -1.98
CA ALA A 32 12.35 0.38 -1.53
C ALA A 32 12.07 0.07 -0.06
N GLN A 33 11.66 1.10 0.69
CA GLN A 33 11.14 0.99 2.05
C GLN A 33 9.66 1.39 2.10
N PRO A 34 8.88 0.84 3.05
CA PRO A 34 7.50 1.26 3.26
C PRO A 34 7.36 2.77 3.46
N GLY A 35 6.32 3.36 2.85
CA GLY A 35 6.07 4.80 2.89
C GLY A 35 6.70 5.58 1.74
N GLN A 36 7.61 4.97 0.98
CA GLN A 36 8.16 5.56 -0.23
C GLN A 36 7.19 5.46 -1.42
N PHE A 37 7.49 6.23 -2.46
CA PHE A 37 6.69 6.29 -3.68
C PHE A 37 7.60 6.26 -4.93
N VAL A 38 6.98 6.06 -6.09
CA VAL A 38 7.64 6.20 -7.40
C VAL A 38 6.92 7.21 -8.26
N HIS A 39 7.66 7.87 -9.14
CA HIS A 39 7.13 8.76 -10.16
C HIS A 39 7.02 8.01 -11.50
N ILE A 40 5.81 7.85 -12.03
CA ILE A 40 5.56 7.19 -13.31
C ILE A 40 5.32 8.23 -14.41
N LYS A 41 6.04 8.10 -15.52
CA LYS A 41 5.73 8.79 -16.76
C LYS A 41 4.77 7.93 -17.58
N VAL A 42 3.51 8.37 -17.71
CA VAL A 42 2.41 7.58 -18.31
C VAL A 42 2.30 7.73 -19.84
N THR A 43 3.10 8.61 -20.44
CA THR A 43 3.11 8.92 -21.88
C THR A 43 4.54 9.05 -22.41
N ALA A 44 4.77 8.63 -23.66
CA ALA A 44 6.07 8.80 -24.31
C ALA A 44 6.28 10.23 -24.87
N GLY A 45 5.21 10.90 -25.30
CA GLY A 45 5.25 12.23 -25.93
C GLY A 45 5.20 13.42 -24.97
N SER A 46 5.05 14.63 -25.52
CA SER A 46 4.94 15.89 -24.77
C SER A 46 3.61 16.07 -24.04
N ALA A 47 2.61 15.24 -24.35
CA ALA A 47 1.36 15.19 -23.61
C ALA A 47 1.64 14.76 -22.17
N PHE A 48 1.34 15.63 -21.21
CA PHE A 48 1.58 15.47 -19.78
C PHE A 48 3.06 15.39 -19.35
N LEU A 49 3.71 16.55 -19.33
CA LEU A 49 5.10 16.75 -18.93
C LEU A 49 5.43 16.22 -17.52
N LEU A 50 4.47 16.27 -16.58
CA LEU A 50 4.69 15.89 -15.19
C LEU A 50 4.47 14.38 -14.97
N ARG A 51 5.40 13.74 -14.26
CA ARG A 51 5.24 12.37 -13.74
C ARG A 51 4.20 12.33 -12.62
N ARG A 52 3.61 11.15 -12.40
CA ARG A 52 2.57 10.96 -11.37
C ARG A 52 3.17 10.19 -10.20
N PRO A 53 3.12 10.73 -8.98
CA PRO A 53 3.56 10.01 -7.79
C PRO A 53 2.55 8.94 -7.41
N PHE A 54 3.05 7.73 -7.13
CA PHE A 54 2.26 6.64 -6.58
C PHE A 54 3.02 5.96 -5.45
N SER A 55 2.37 5.77 -4.31
CA SER A 55 2.91 5.00 -3.20
C SER A 55 3.27 3.58 -3.64
N ILE A 56 4.41 3.09 -3.16
CA ILE A 56 4.78 1.68 -3.32
C ILE A 56 3.84 0.85 -2.45
N HIS A 57 3.02 0.02 -3.08
CA HIS A 57 2.04 -0.81 -2.36
C HIS A 57 2.69 -2.07 -1.78
N ASN A 58 3.61 -2.67 -2.52
CA ASN A 58 4.42 -3.81 -2.11
C ASN A 58 5.65 -3.93 -3.01
N THR A 59 6.68 -4.61 -2.50
CA THR A 59 7.73 -5.21 -3.31
C THR A 59 7.82 -6.69 -2.98
N GLU A 60 8.03 -7.52 -3.99
CA GLU A 60 8.27 -8.96 -3.86
C GLU A 60 9.29 -9.37 -4.93
N ASP A 61 10.49 -9.73 -4.51
CA ASP A 61 11.63 -9.93 -5.42
C ASP A 61 11.83 -8.71 -6.34
N GLU A 62 11.73 -8.91 -7.65
CA GLU A 62 11.88 -7.87 -8.67
C GLU A 62 10.56 -7.15 -9.01
N LYS A 63 9.45 -7.56 -8.37
CA LYS A 63 8.10 -7.08 -8.68
C LYS A 63 7.73 -5.90 -7.81
N LEU A 64 7.54 -4.76 -8.45
CA LEU A 64 7.00 -3.55 -7.84
C LEU A 64 5.48 -3.52 -8.02
N GLU A 65 4.74 -3.46 -6.92
CA GLU A 65 3.28 -3.34 -6.96
C GLU A 65 2.82 -1.93 -6.60
N ILE A 66 1.85 -1.42 -7.36
CA ILE A 66 1.24 -0.12 -7.15
C ILE A 66 -0.27 -0.27 -7.19
N LEU A 67 -0.93 0.17 -6.12
CA LEU A 67 -2.38 0.29 -6.02
C LEU A 67 -2.76 1.76 -6.20
N TYR A 68 -3.61 2.06 -7.18
CA TYR A 68 -3.94 3.44 -7.53
C TYR A 68 -5.42 3.61 -7.90
N GLN A 69 -5.87 4.85 -7.91
CA GLN A 69 -7.22 5.23 -8.31
C GLN A 69 -7.18 6.04 -9.61
N VAL A 70 -8.12 5.77 -10.52
CA VAL A 70 -8.33 6.56 -11.73
C VAL A 70 -9.16 7.80 -11.38
N VAL A 71 -8.50 8.95 -11.34
CA VAL A 71 -9.11 10.26 -10.98
C VAL A 71 -8.93 11.33 -12.05
N GLY A 72 -8.18 11.04 -13.12
CA GLY A 72 -7.99 11.96 -14.23
C GLY A 72 -7.29 11.32 -15.42
N LYS A 73 -7.03 12.12 -16.46
CA LYS A 73 -6.49 11.64 -17.75
C LYS A 73 -5.19 10.84 -17.62
N GLY A 74 -4.27 11.25 -16.73
CA GLY A 74 -3.01 10.55 -16.54
C GLY A 74 -3.17 9.14 -15.98
N THR A 75 -4.02 8.98 -14.97
CA THR A 75 -4.34 7.67 -14.38
C THR A 75 -5.26 6.84 -15.27
N ASP A 76 -6.09 7.47 -16.10
CA ASP A 76 -6.90 6.77 -17.11
C ASP A 76 -6.01 6.14 -18.17
N LEU A 77 -5.01 6.87 -18.68
CA LEU A 77 -3.99 6.31 -19.57
C LEU A 77 -3.19 5.18 -18.91
N LEU A 78 -2.83 5.33 -17.63
CA LEU A 78 -2.16 4.26 -16.88
C LEU A 78 -3.05 3.02 -16.74
N SER A 79 -4.36 3.18 -16.55
CA SER A 79 -5.31 2.07 -16.41
C SER A 79 -5.49 1.23 -17.68
N LYS A 80 -5.14 1.81 -18.83
CA LYS A 80 -5.16 1.16 -20.14
C LYS A 80 -3.85 0.46 -20.48
N LYS A 81 -2.85 0.52 -19.60
CA LYS A 81 -1.57 -0.14 -19.84
C LYS A 81 -1.70 -1.65 -19.75
N GLU A 82 -1.20 -2.33 -20.78
CA GLU A 82 -1.28 -3.77 -20.95
C GLU A 82 0.05 -4.46 -20.61
N LYS A 83 0.01 -5.78 -20.49
CA LYS A 83 1.19 -6.59 -20.24
C LYS A 83 2.25 -6.36 -21.34
N SER A 84 3.51 -6.35 -20.95
CA SER A 84 4.68 -6.13 -21.80
C SER A 84 4.86 -4.72 -22.36
N GLU A 85 3.92 -3.80 -22.10
CA GLU A 85 4.20 -2.38 -22.28
C GLU A 85 5.25 -1.88 -21.28
N LYS A 86 5.91 -0.78 -21.63
CA LYS A 86 6.99 -0.18 -20.83
C LYS A 86 6.55 1.13 -20.20
N LEU A 87 6.99 1.35 -18.97
CA LEU A 87 6.79 2.59 -18.22
C LEU A 87 8.13 3.11 -17.70
N ASP A 88 8.34 4.42 -17.84
CA ASP A 88 9.51 5.09 -17.28
C ASP A 88 9.20 5.48 -15.83
N LEU A 89 9.94 4.89 -14.90
CA LEU A 89 9.84 5.11 -13.46
C LEU A 89 11.04 5.88 -12.94
N LEU A 90 10.78 6.70 -11.93
CA LEU A 90 11.78 7.34 -11.10
C LEU A 90 11.51 6.98 -9.64
N GLY A 91 12.44 6.28 -8.98
CA GLY A 91 12.32 5.93 -7.57
C GLY A 91 13.34 4.90 -7.04
N PRO A 92 13.13 4.37 -5.82
CA PRO A 92 12.14 4.86 -4.85
C PRO A 92 12.46 6.30 -4.41
N LEU A 93 11.42 7.05 -4.05
CA LEU A 93 11.48 8.46 -3.62
C LEU A 93 10.82 8.64 -2.25
N GLY A 94 11.19 9.72 -1.56
CA GLY A 94 10.66 10.09 -0.25
C GLY A 94 11.36 9.38 0.91
N GLN A 95 11.04 9.82 2.12
CA GLN A 95 11.46 9.19 3.36
C GLN A 95 10.38 8.18 3.79
N GLY A 96 10.79 6.93 4.00
CA GLY A 96 9.88 5.88 4.48
C GLY A 96 9.51 6.05 5.95
N PHE A 97 8.71 5.10 6.45
CA PHE A 97 8.37 5.03 7.87
C PHE A 97 9.60 4.69 8.71
N GLU A 98 9.74 5.37 9.86
CA GLU A 98 10.71 4.98 10.89
C GLU A 98 10.20 3.75 11.64
N LEU A 99 10.91 2.63 11.50
CA LEU A 99 10.55 1.37 12.14
C LEU A 99 11.46 1.16 13.35
N LYS A 100 10.91 1.40 14.54
CA LYS A 100 11.55 1.10 15.82
C LYS A 100 11.47 -0.40 16.13
N GLU A 101 12.33 -0.85 17.01
CA GLU A 101 12.22 -2.21 17.55
C GLU A 101 11.07 -2.29 18.57
N ASN A 102 10.48 -3.47 18.72
CA ASN A 102 9.54 -3.80 19.81
C ASN A 102 8.27 -2.94 19.88
N PHE A 103 7.58 -2.74 18.75
CA PHE A 103 6.33 -1.96 18.70
C PHE A 103 5.16 -2.48 19.58
N GLY A 104 5.25 -3.67 20.19
CA GLY A 104 4.18 -4.23 21.02
C GLY A 104 2.86 -4.37 20.26
N LYS A 105 2.02 -3.33 20.28
CA LYS A 105 0.78 -3.22 19.51
C LYS A 105 0.88 -2.06 18.52
N VAL A 106 0.55 -2.33 17.25
CA VAL A 106 0.53 -1.33 16.19
C VAL A 106 -0.90 -1.14 15.70
N ILE A 107 -1.32 0.12 15.57
CA ILE A 107 -2.57 0.49 14.91
C ILE A 107 -2.24 1.16 13.58
N LEU A 108 -2.74 0.60 12.50
CA LEU A 108 -2.71 1.19 11.16
C LEU A 108 -4.10 1.76 10.87
N VAL A 109 -4.16 2.95 10.28
CA VAL A 109 -5.44 3.62 9.95
C VAL A 109 -5.40 4.04 8.48
N ALA A 110 -6.38 3.62 7.70
CA ALA A 110 -6.52 3.99 6.29
C ALA A 110 -7.96 4.34 5.92
N GLY A 111 -8.10 5.35 5.07
CA GLY A 111 -9.33 5.67 4.35
C GLY A 111 -9.12 5.54 2.84
N GLY A 112 -9.95 4.76 2.15
CA GLY A 112 -9.90 4.59 0.70
C GLY A 112 -8.51 4.19 0.19
N ILE A 113 -7.98 4.95 -0.78
CA ILE A 113 -6.67 4.67 -1.40
C ILE A 113 -5.48 4.86 -0.44
N GLY A 114 -5.68 5.52 0.70
CA GLY A 114 -4.65 5.67 1.72
C GLY A 114 -4.13 4.34 2.30
N VAL A 115 -4.82 3.23 2.03
CA VAL A 115 -4.35 1.88 2.39
C VAL A 115 -3.13 1.42 1.56
N ALA A 116 -2.90 2.01 0.38
CA ALA A 116 -1.89 1.57 -0.57
C ALA A 116 -0.49 1.37 0.08
N PRO A 117 0.13 2.35 0.75
CA PRO A 117 1.46 2.16 1.37
C PRO A 117 1.45 1.26 2.61
N LEU A 118 0.29 1.03 3.24
CA LEU A 118 0.23 0.35 4.54
C LEU A 118 0.41 -1.16 4.43
N TYR A 119 0.17 -1.74 3.25
CA TYR A 119 0.36 -3.17 3.05
C TYR A 119 1.85 -3.54 3.11
N PHE A 120 2.70 -2.76 2.42
CA PHE A 120 4.14 -2.91 2.51
C PHE A 120 4.64 -2.70 3.95
N LEU A 121 4.09 -1.70 4.65
CA LEU A 121 4.42 -1.44 6.05
C LEU A 121 4.06 -2.63 6.95
N ALA A 122 2.85 -3.18 6.81
CA ALA A 122 2.42 -4.33 7.60
C ALA A 122 3.31 -5.56 7.35
N LYS A 123 3.62 -5.88 6.09
CA LYS A 123 4.57 -6.96 5.76
C LYS A 123 5.92 -6.73 6.43
N ARG A 124 6.44 -5.51 6.35
CA ARG A 124 7.74 -5.16 6.93
C ARG A 124 7.74 -5.28 8.45
N LEU A 125 6.70 -4.81 9.14
CA LEU A 125 6.56 -4.92 10.60
C LEU A 125 6.45 -6.37 11.07
N LEU A 126 5.74 -7.22 10.32
CA LEU A 126 5.61 -8.65 10.65
C LEU A 126 6.91 -9.43 10.39
N ASN A 127 7.76 -8.92 9.50
CA ASN A 127 9.02 -9.54 9.08
C ASN A 127 10.26 -8.79 9.59
N HIS A 128 10.13 -7.80 10.49
CA HIS A 128 11.23 -6.84 10.78
C HIS A 128 12.51 -7.52 11.29
N ASP A 129 12.40 -8.64 12.01
CA ASP A 129 13.59 -9.39 12.49
C ASP A 129 14.29 -10.23 11.41
N SER A 130 13.72 -10.39 10.20
CA SER A 130 14.26 -11.31 9.19
C SER A 130 15.47 -10.79 8.42
N LYS A 131 15.72 -9.46 8.43
CA LYS A 131 16.94 -8.91 7.80
C LYS A 131 18.22 -9.17 8.61
N ILE A 132 18.11 -9.54 9.89
CA ILE A 132 19.28 -9.78 10.75
C ILE A 132 19.74 -11.25 10.69
N SER A 133 18.89 -12.19 10.25
CA SER A 133 19.22 -13.63 10.34
C SER A 133 18.72 -14.54 9.21
N GLY A 134 18.04 -14.01 8.18
CA GLY A 134 17.44 -14.84 7.13
C GLY A 134 16.31 -15.75 7.61
N GLN A 135 15.89 -15.61 8.88
CA GLN A 135 14.83 -16.39 9.49
C GLN A 135 13.64 -15.49 9.82
N THR A 136 12.44 -15.99 9.54
CA THR A 136 11.22 -15.32 9.94
C THR A 136 11.13 -15.35 11.47
N PRO A 137 10.91 -14.21 12.17
CA PRO A 137 10.85 -14.23 13.63
C PRO A 137 9.80 -15.19 14.17
N PRO A 138 10.08 -15.83 15.32
CA PRO A 138 9.08 -16.62 16.03
C PRO A 138 7.85 -15.76 16.30
N LYS A 139 6.65 -16.34 16.12
CA LYS A 139 5.36 -15.63 16.23
C LYS A 139 5.21 -14.83 17.53
N SER A 140 5.88 -15.23 18.61
CA SER A 140 5.87 -14.55 19.91
C SER A 140 6.51 -13.17 19.93
N ARG A 141 7.39 -12.83 18.97
CA ARG A 141 8.07 -11.53 18.89
C ARG A 141 7.44 -10.55 17.89
N ARG A 142 6.46 -11.01 17.10
CA ARG A 142 5.82 -10.14 16.10
C ARG A 142 4.88 -9.15 16.79
N PRO A 143 4.84 -7.88 16.33
CA PRO A 143 3.88 -6.92 16.85
C PRO A 143 2.44 -7.38 16.53
N LYS A 144 1.51 -7.10 17.46
CA LYS A 144 0.09 -7.30 17.20
C LYS A 144 -0.42 -6.11 16.40
N ILE A 145 -0.71 -6.32 15.11
CA ILE A 145 -1.15 -5.27 14.20
C ILE A 145 -2.67 -5.29 14.09
N THR A 146 -3.29 -4.13 14.26
CA THR A 146 -4.70 -3.89 13.92
C THR A 146 -4.79 -2.83 12.83
N LEU A 147 -5.46 -3.14 11.73
CA LEU A 147 -5.81 -2.19 10.68
C LEU A 147 -7.25 -1.71 10.89
N PHE A 148 -7.43 -0.40 11.02
CA PHE A 148 -8.72 0.25 10.86
C PHE A 148 -8.82 0.73 9.41
N LEU A 149 -9.81 0.21 8.69
CA LEU A 149 -9.99 0.45 7.26
C LEU A 149 -11.36 1.07 7.01
N GLY A 150 -11.35 2.31 6.53
CA GLY A 150 -12.54 3.09 6.21
C GLY A 150 -12.75 3.28 4.71
N ALA A 151 -13.99 3.33 4.28
CA ALA A 151 -14.39 3.87 2.99
C ALA A 151 -15.84 4.38 3.02
N GLN A 152 -16.30 5.04 1.95
CA GLN A 152 -17.71 5.47 1.90
C GLN A 152 -18.65 4.27 1.80
N THR A 153 -18.30 3.29 0.95
CA THR A 153 -19.11 2.08 0.71
C THR A 153 -18.24 0.82 0.70
N ARG A 154 -18.87 -0.36 0.82
CA ARG A 154 -18.25 -1.68 0.74
C ARG A 154 -17.41 -1.86 -0.53
N LYS A 155 -17.84 -1.29 -1.67
CA LYS A 155 -17.15 -1.42 -2.95
C LYS A 155 -15.79 -0.71 -3.00
N GLN A 156 -15.55 0.19 -2.05
CA GLN A 156 -14.30 0.96 -1.92
C GLN A 156 -13.39 0.42 -0.80
N ILE A 157 -13.76 -0.68 -0.14
CA ILE A 157 -12.88 -1.35 0.81
C ILE A 157 -11.85 -2.18 0.02
N LEU A 158 -10.59 -1.78 0.11
CA LEU A 158 -9.47 -2.36 -0.63
C LEU A 158 -8.60 -3.22 0.28
N CYS A 159 -8.06 -4.32 -0.25
CA CYS A 159 -7.04 -5.17 0.39
C CYS A 159 -7.42 -5.80 1.75
N ALA A 160 -8.67 -5.71 2.20
CA ALA A 160 -9.06 -6.24 3.52
C ALA A 160 -8.71 -7.73 3.71
N GLN A 161 -8.87 -8.55 2.67
CA GLN A 161 -8.49 -9.96 2.73
C GLN A 161 -6.96 -10.16 2.70
N ASP A 162 -6.23 -9.35 1.93
CA ASP A 162 -4.77 -9.42 1.87
C ASP A 162 -4.15 -9.18 3.25
N PHE A 163 -4.64 -8.17 3.99
CA PHE A 163 -4.20 -7.92 5.37
C PHE A 163 -4.58 -9.06 6.34
N LYS A 164 -5.79 -9.61 6.22
CA LYS A 164 -6.19 -10.77 7.02
C LYS A 164 -5.28 -11.97 6.77
N ASN A 165 -4.89 -12.21 5.52
CA ASN A 165 -3.99 -13.30 5.15
C ASN A 165 -2.57 -13.12 5.72
N LEU A 166 -2.14 -11.88 5.96
CA LEU A 166 -0.90 -11.58 6.70
C LEU A 166 -1.02 -11.83 8.22
N GLY A 167 -2.23 -12.10 8.74
CA GLY A 167 -2.50 -12.23 10.17
C GLY A 167 -2.76 -10.88 10.87
N VAL A 168 -3.07 -9.81 10.12
CA VAL A 168 -3.48 -8.53 10.67
C VAL A 168 -4.95 -8.57 11.06
N THR A 169 -5.27 -8.07 12.26
CA THR A 169 -6.67 -7.86 12.67
C THR A 169 -7.25 -6.68 11.90
N VAL A 170 -8.28 -6.90 11.08
CA VAL A 170 -8.89 -5.82 10.28
C VAL A 170 -10.26 -5.45 10.86
N LYS A 171 -10.43 -4.17 11.22
CA LYS A 171 -11.75 -3.58 11.52
C LYS A 171 -12.16 -2.67 10.37
N ILE A 172 -13.41 -2.80 9.93
CA ILE A 172 -13.95 -2.11 8.76
C ILE A 172 -15.03 -1.14 9.21
N ALA A 173 -14.94 0.09 8.71
CA ALA A 173 -15.98 1.11 8.83
C ALA A 173 -16.42 1.57 7.43
N THR A 174 -17.72 1.69 7.22
CA THR A 174 -18.29 2.28 6.01
C THR A 174 -19.27 3.38 6.39
N GLU A 175 -19.22 4.51 5.69
CA GLU A 175 -20.09 5.66 5.99
C GLU A 175 -21.58 5.30 5.78
N ASP A 176 -21.88 4.52 4.74
CA ASP A 176 -23.23 4.05 4.43
C ASP A 176 -23.68 2.83 5.27
N GLY A 177 -22.75 2.19 5.99
CA GLY A 177 -23.02 0.98 6.77
C GLY A 177 -23.11 -0.31 5.93
N SER A 178 -22.73 -0.27 4.65
CA SER A 178 -22.79 -1.41 3.74
C SER A 178 -21.81 -2.55 4.10
N TRP A 179 -20.80 -2.29 4.94
CA TRP A 179 -19.96 -3.31 5.54
C TRP A 179 -19.31 -2.87 6.86
N GLY A 180 -19.39 -3.71 7.89
CA GLY A 180 -18.75 -3.45 9.17
C GLY A 180 -19.49 -2.40 9.99
N TYR A 181 -18.75 -1.52 10.65
CA TYR A 181 -19.32 -0.43 11.45
C TYR A 181 -19.84 0.68 10.54
N LYS A 182 -21.02 1.23 10.84
CA LYS A 182 -21.55 2.40 10.14
C LYS A 182 -20.97 3.67 10.77
N GLY A 183 -20.08 4.35 10.04
CA GLY A 183 -19.39 5.55 10.53
C GLY A 183 -18.00 5.71 9.91
N LEU A 184 -17.15 6.46 10.59
CA LEU A 184 -15.79 6.76 10.11
C LEU A 184 -14.75 5.87 10.79
N VAL A 185 -13.62 5.69 10.11
CA VAL A 185 -12.48 4.96 10.67
C VAL A 185 -11.90 5.63 11.92
N SER A 186 -12.08 6.95 12.06
CA SER A 186 -11.70 7.74 13.24
C SER A 186 -12.41 7.30 14.50
N ASP A 187 -13.62 6.73 14.39
CA ASP A 187 -14.41 6.31 15.54
C ASP A 187 -13.73 5.12 16.24
N PHE A 188 -13.20 4.18 15.46
CA PHE A 188 -12.35 3.10 15.98
C PHE A 188 -11.06 3.62 16.61
N LEU A 189 -10.45 4.66 16.03
CA LEU A 189 -9.22 5.23 16.56
C LEU A 189 -9.47 5.90 17.92
N ALA A 190 -10.52 6.71 18.02
CA ALA A 190 -10.91 7.37 19.26
C ALA A 190 -11.18 6.33 20.38
N GLU A 191 -11.95 5.27 20.08
CA GLU A 191 -12.22 4.19 21.02
C GLU A 191 -10.93 3.47 21.46
N ALA A 192 -10.02 3.19 20.52
CA ALA A 192 -8.76 2.55 20.82
C ALA A 192 -7.89 3.43 21.73
N LEU A 193 -7.74 4.72 21.40
CA LEU A 193 -6.96 5.66 22.20
C LEU A 193 -7.49 5.77 23.62
N LEU A 194 -8.81 5.85 23.84
CA LEU A 194 -9.41 5.87 25.18
C LEU A 194 -9.06 4.63 26.03
N ARG A 195 -8.92 3.46 25.39
CA ARG A 195 -8.51 2.22 26.08
C ARG A 195 -7.02 2.21 26.44
N TYR A 196 -6.18 2.86 25.65
CA TYR A 196 -4.74 2.98 25.92
C TYR A 196 -4.38 4.19 26.79
N SER A 197 -5.32 5.11 26.99
CA SER A 197 -5.16 6.28 27.88
C SER A 197 -5.41 5.94 29.35
N LYS A 198 -5.93 4.75 29.65
CA LYS A 198 -6.13 4.31 31.03
C LYS A 198 -4.80 3.75 31.57
N PRO A 199 -4.33 4.25 32.74
CA PRO A 199 -3.07 3.85 33.34
C PRO A 199 -3.01 2.36 33.67
#